data_AF-A0A527H5S6-F1
#
_entry.id   AF-A0A527H5S6-F1
#
_cell.length_a   1.000
_cell.length_b   1.000
_cell.length_c   1.000
_cell.angle_alpha   90.00
_cell.angle_beta   90.00
_cell.angle_gamma   90.00
#
_symmetry.space_group_name_H-M   'P 1'
#
loop_
_entity.id
_entity.type
_entity.pdbx_description
1 polymer ?
#
loop_
_entity_poly.entity_id
_entity_poly.type
_entity_poly.pdbx_seq_one_letter_code
_entity_poly.pdbx_strand_id
1 'polypeptide(L)'
;FEYHALTRQEARAPGSVPAIHYFDEGQALIIMEYLAPPHIILRRALIDGRQLPNIARDIGLFMARTLFRGSDLHMAAKDRKADLALFADNVELCDITESLEFAFYGPMAFDVGMLLANFWMSFFSQRGHEEEGKRDAMRAYMLGVTVETWSVFRAEFSHLWRTERSGMLYQKSLFEDQGDKLGAEQALDHV
;
A
#
# COMPACT_ATOMS: atom_id res chain seq x y z
N PHE A 1 0.11 14.30 10.60
CA PHE A 1 0.47 13.53 9.39
C PHE A 1 -0.67 12.67 8.85
N GLU A 2 -1.46 12.01 9.71
CA GLU A 2 -2.54 11.10 9.30
C GLU A 2 -3.56 11.69 8.30
N TYR A 3 -4.12 12.87 8.56
CA TYR A 3 -5.03 13.54 7.61
C TYR A 3 -4.41 13.71 6.22
N HIS A 4 -3.16 14.15 6.17
CA HIS A 4 -2.42 14.35 4.92
C HIS A 4 -2.11 13.05 4.20
N ALA A 5 -1.91 11.96 4.93
CA ALA A 5 -1.74 10.61 4.39
C ALA A 5 -3.04 10.11 3.77
N LEU A 6 -4.14 10.11 4.53
CA LEU A 6 -5.46 9.63 4.10
C LEU A 6 -5.96 10.39 2.87
N THR A 7 -5.80 11.72 2.85
CA THR A 7 -6.19 12.54 1.69
C THR A 7 -5.42 12.15 0.43
N ARG A 8 -4.11 11.86 0.55
CA ARG A 8 -3.28 11.43 -0.58
C ARG A 8 -3.57 9.99 -1.00
N GLN A 9 -3.82 9.10 -0.04
CA GLN A 9 -4.19 7.72 -0.30
C GLN A 9 -5.51 7.65 -1.05
N GLU A 10 -6.53 8.43 -0.64
CA GLU A 10 -7.81 8.50 -1.35
C GLU A 10 -7.63 9.05 -2.77
N ALA A 11 -6.86 10.13 -2.95
CA ALA A 11 -6.58 10.67 -4.28
C ALA A 11 -5.86 9.65 -5.20
N ARG A 12 -4.98 8.82 -4.63
CA ARG A 12 -4.19 7.83 -5.39
C ARG A 12 -4.93 6.52 -5.58
N ALA A 13 -5.80 6.13 -4.66
CA ALA A 13 -6.56 4.89 -4.70
C ALA A 13 -7.99 5.14 -4.18
N PRO A 14 -8.88 5.74 -5.00
CA PRO A 14 -10.21 6.13 -4.54
C PRO A 14 -11.03 4.96 -3.99
N GLY A 15 -11.72 5.20 -2.87
CA GLY A 15 -12.57 4.24 -2.18
C GLY A 15 -11.82 3.16 -1.41
N SER A 16 -10.52 3.34 -1.14
CA SER A 16 -9.70 2.39 -0.38
C SER A 16 -9.40 2.82 1.06
N VAL A 17 -9.76 4.05 1.42
CA VAL A 17 -9.63 4.60 2.77
C VAL A 17 -10.99 5.18 3.23
N PRO A 18 -11.23 5.31 4.54
CA PRO A 18 -12.45 5.92 5.05
C PRO A 18 -12.60 7.36 4.57
N ALA A 19 -13.83 7.75 4.22
CA ALA A 19 -14.09 9.13 3.80
C ALA A 19 -13.82 10.12 4.95
N ILE A 20 -13.02 11.15 4.71
CA ILE A 20 -12.78 12.22 5.69
C ILE A 20 -13.93 13.22 5.63
N HIS A 21 -14.52 13.53 6.77
CA HIS A 21 -15.61 14.50 6.91
C HIS A 21 -15.14 15.85 7.48
N TYR A 22 -14.13 15.85 8.36
CA TYR A 22 -13.60 17.06 8.99
C TYR A 22 -12.17 16.87 9.47
N PHE A 23 -11.39 17.94 9.46
CA PHE A 23 -10.05 17.99 10.03
C PHE A 23 -9.82 19.34 10.73
N ASP A 24 -9.29 19.29 11.95
CA ASP A 24 -8.86 20.44 12.74
C ASP A 24 -7.42 20.23 13.20
N GLU A 25 -6.50 20.99 12.61
CA GLU A 25 -5.07 20.92 12.93
C GLU A 25 -4.78 21.43 14.35
N GLY A 26 -5.48 22.47 14.81
CA GLY A 26 -5.27 23.05 16.13
C GLY A 26 -5.66 22.12 17.27
N GLN A 27 -6.63 21.23 17.02
CA GLN A 27 -7.06 20.19 17.96
C GLN A 27 -6.46 18.81 17.68
N ALA A 28 -5.67 18.66 16.60
CA ALA A 28 -5.22 17.37 16.08
C ALA A 28 -6.38 16.35 15.91
N LEU A 29 -7.51 16.82 15.38
CA LEU A 29 -8.76 16.05 15.30
C LEU A 29 -9.13 15.71 13.85
N ILE A 30 -9.46 14.46 13.59
CA ILE A 30 -9.98 13.97 12.31
C ILE A 30 -11.34 13.32 12.55
N ILE A 31 -12.37 13.75 11.81
CA ILE A 31 -13.66 13.06 11.73
C ILE A 31 -13.70 12.34 10.38
N MET A 32 -13.88 11.02 10.41
CA MET A 32 -13.92 10.17 9.23
C MET A 32 -15.08 9.17 9.32
N GLU A 33 -15.36 8.53 8.19
CA GLU A 33 -16.37 7.48 8.06
C GLU A 33 -16.22 6.40 9.13
N TYR A 34 -17.31 6.11 9.82
CA TYR A 34 -17.35 5.00 10.75
C TYR A 34 -17.56 3.69 10.00
N LEU A 35 -16.52 2.84 9.98
CA LEU A 35 -16.59 1.48 9.46
C LEU A 35 -17.40 0.59 10.42
N ALA A 36 -18.72 0.71 10.34
CA ALA A 36 -19.67 0.00 11.18
C ALA A 36 -19.61 -1.53 10.95
N PRO A 37 -20.11 -2.34 11.91
CA PRO A 37 -20.28 -3.78 11.72
C PRO A 37 -20.96 -4.09 10.37
N PRO A 38 -20.44 -5.07 9.59
CA PRO A 38 -19.59 -6.18 10.03
C PRO A 38 -18.07 -5.97 9.92
N HIS A 39 -17.58 -4.73 9.72
CA HIS A 39 -16.14 -4.46 9.63
C HIS A 39 -15.40 -4.85 10.92
N ILE A 40 -14.27 -5.54 10.77
CA ILE A 40 -13.36 -5.90 11.86
C ILE A 40 -11.92 -5.74 11.39
N ILE A 41 -10.99 -5.60 12.34
CA ILE A 41 -9.56 -5.55 12.04
C ILE A 41 -9.09 -6.87 11.40
N LEU A 42 -8.38 -6.77 10.28
CA LEU A 42 -7.90 -7.92 9.51
C LEU A 42 -7.13 -8.94 10.38
N ARG A 43 -6.22 -8.45 11.23
CA ARG A 43 -5.46 -9.30 12.17
C ARG A 43 -6.37 -10.18 13.01
N ARG A 44 -7.47 -9.60 13.53
CA ARG A 44 -8.45 -10.35 14.33
C ARG A 44 -9.14 -11.41 13.49
N ALA A 45 -9.57 -11.06 12.28
CA ALA A 45 -10.21 -12.00 11.36
C ALA A 45 -9.30 -13.22 11.05
N LEU A 46 -8.01 -12.97 10.82
CA LEU A 46 -7.04 -14.03 10.50
C LEU A 46 -6.72 -14.93 11.71
N ILE A 47 -6.65 -14.37 12.92
CA ILE A 47 -6.52 -15.14 14.17
C ILE A 47 -7.75 -16.04 14.35
N ASP A 48 -8.94 -15.48 14.15
CA ASP A 48 -10.23 -16.21 14.21
C ASP A 48 -10.39 -17.24 13.05
N GLY A 49 -9.41 -17.37 12.14
CA GLY A 49 -9.43 -18.34 11.05
C GLY A 49 -10.39 -18.01 9.91
N ARG A 50 -10.84 -16.76 9.81
CA ARG A 50 -11.74 -16.31 8.75
C ARG A 50 -10.99 -16.14 7.44
N GLN A 51 -11.46 -16.82 6.39
CA GLN A 51 -10.98 -16.64 5.03
C GLN A 51 -11.78 -15.53 4.36
N LEU A 52 -11.12 -14.41 4.07
CA LEU A 52 -11.72 -13.26 3.39
C LEU A 52 -11.39 -13.34 1.89
N PRO A 53 -12.39 -13.34 1.00
CA PRO A 53 -12.18 -13.72 -0.40
C PRO A 53 -11.35 -12.71 -1.21
N ASN A 54 -11.44 -11.42 -0.89
CA ASN A 54 -10.89 -10.36 -1.74
C ASN A 54 -9.64 -9.67 -1.19
N ILE A 55 -9.15 -10.05 0.01
CA ILE A 55 -8.11 -9.27 0.70
C ILE A 55 -6.82 -9.17 -0.12
N ALA A 56 -6.46 -10.22 -0.84
CA ALA A 56 -5.24 -10.23 -1.64
C ALA A 56 -5.33 -9.22 -2.78
N ARG A 57 -6.47 -9.23 -3.49
CA ARG A 57 -6.77 -8.28 -4.55
C ARG A 57 -6.81 -6.84 -4.04
N ASP A 58 -7.59 -6.58 -3.00
CA ASP A 58 -7.85 -5.22 -2.55
C ASP A 58 -6.58 -4.58 -1.98
N ILE A 59 -5.78 -5.34 -1.22
CA ILE A 59 -4.48 -4.87 -0.70
C ILE A 59 -3.47 -4.69 -1.84
N GLY A 60 -3.40 -5.62 -2.79
CA GLY A 60 -2.49 -5.51 -3.94
C GLY A 60 -2.78 -4.27 -4.79
N LEU A 61 -4.06 -3.99 -5.05
CA LEU A 61 -4.49 -2.78 -5.77
C LEU A 61 -4.19 -1.51 -4.99
N PHE A 62 -4.49 -1.49 -3.69
CA PHE A 62 -4.20 -0.35 -2.82
C PHE A 62 -2.71 0.00 -2.85
N MET A 63 -1.84 -1.00 -2.62
CA MET A 63 -0.40 -0.81 -2.66
C MET A 63 0.10 -0.32 -4.00
N ALA A 64 -0.29 -0.96 -5.10
CA ALA A 64 0.19 -0.59 -6.42
C ALA A 64 -0.15 0.86 -6.77
N ARG A 65 -1.40 1.26 -6.51
CA ARG A 65 -1.91 2.60 -6.82
C ARG A 65 -1.27 3.67 -5.94
N THR A 66 -1.22 3.44 -4.63
CA THR A 66 -0.66 4.43 -3.69
C THR A 66 0.84 4.62 -3.87
N LEU A 67 1.59 3.52 -4.05
CA LEU A 67 3.04 3.56 -4.25
C LEU A 67 3.39 4.15 -5.62
N PHE A 68 2.75 3.72 -6.70
CA PHE A 68 3.05 4.22 -8.05
C PHE A 68 2.73 5.72 -8.16
N ARG A 69 1.48 6.11 -7.85
CA ARG A 69 1.01 7.50 -7.99
C ARG A 69 1.60 8.45 -6.96
N GLY A 70 2.18 7.93 -5.88
CA GLY A 70 2.97 8.68 -4.93
C GLY A 70 4.43 8.87 -5.34
N SER A 71 4.92 8.14 -6.34
CA SER A 71 6.35 8.11 -6.66
C SER A 71 6.79 9.14 -7.69
N ASP A 72 8.11 9.23 -7.86
CA ASP A 72 8.76 10.00 -8.92
C ASP A 72 8.43 9.49 -10.33
N LEU A 73 7.82 8.30 -10.47
CA LEU A 73 7.36 7.74 -11.75
C LEU A 73 6.07 8.41 -12.26
N HIS A 74 5.29 9.01 -11.36
CA HIS A 74 4.01 9.64 -11.70
C HIS A 74 3.99 11.13 -11.34
N MET A 75 4.51 11.50 -10.16
CA MET A 75 4.44 12.86 -9.65
C MET A 75 5.39 13.82 -10.37
N ALA A 76 4.91 15.05 -10.60
CA ALA A 76 5.77 16.14 -11.02
C ALA A 76 6.75 16.53 -9.90
N ALA A 77 7.94 16.98 -10.28
CA ALA A 77 9.01 17.30 -9.33
C ALA A 77 8.63 18.36 -8.28
N LYS A 78 7.78 19.32 -8.66
CA LYS A 78 7.28 20.34 -7.73
C LYS A 78 6.42 19.70 -6.63
N ASP A 79 5.43 18.92 -7.02
CA ASP A 79 4.47 18.32 -6.09
C ASP A 79 5.18 17.29 -5.22
N ARG A 80 6.10 16.51 -5.80
CA ARG A 80 6.93 15.56 -5.06
C ARG A 80 7.74 16.22 -3.95
N LYS A 81 8.38 17.36 -4.23
CA LYS A 81 9.18 18.10 -3.25
C LYS A 81 8.31 18.69 -2.14
N ALA A 82 7.14 19.22 -2.49
CA ALA A 82 6.17 19.71 -1.49
C ALA A 82 5.71 18.58 -0.57
N ASP A 83 5.41 17.42 -1.15
CA ASP A 83 5.03 16.21 -0.42
C ASP A 83 6.17 15.69 0.48
N LEU A 84 7.41 15.67 -0.01
CA LEU A 84 8.56 15.29 0.80
C LEU A 84 8.77 16.25 1.99
N ALA A 85 8.69 17.56 1.75
CA ALA A 85 8.82 18.57 2.80
C ALA A 85 7.74 18.43 3.87
N LEU A 86 6.49 18.15 3.46
CA LEU A 86 5.38 17.96 4.39
C LEU A 86 5.61 16.81 5.36
N PHE A 87 6.28 15.73 4.94
CA PHE A 87 6.53 14.54 5.78
C PHE A 87 7.95 14.48 6.35
N ALA A 88 8.80 15.48 6.10
CA ALA A 88 10.20 15.48 6.52
C ALA A 88 10.38 15.62 8.04
N ASP A 89 9.49 16.33 8.72
CA ASP A 89 9.56 16.58 10.18
C ASP A 89 9.08 15.39 11.03
N ASN A 90 8.77 14.24 10.42
CA ASN A 90 8.34 13.04 11.13
C ASN A 90 9.49 12.26 11.81
N VAL A 91 10.63 12.91 12.06
CA VAL A 91 11.89 12.27 12.49
C VAL A 91 11.80 11.70 13.92
N GLU A 92 11.10 12.37 14.84
CA GLU A 92 10.98 11.91 16.24
C GLU A 92 10.00 10.74 16.43
N LEU A 93 9.05 10.55 15.50
CA LEU A 93 8.05 9.47 15.57
C LEU A 93 8.56 8.14 14.95
N CYS A 94 9.66 8.18 14.19
CA CYS A 94 10.36 6.99 13.67
C CYS A 94 10.99 6.12 14.78
N ASP A 95 11.38 6.72 15.90
CA ASP A 95 12.08 5.99 16.98
C ASP A 95 11.13 5.27 17.96
N ILE A 96 9.83 5.60 17.98
CA ILE A 96 8.93 5.17 19.07
C ILE A 96 7.85 4.17 18.63
N THR A 97 7.44 4.10 17.35
CA THR A 97 6.31 3.23 16.96
C THR A 97 6.42 2.65 15.55
N GLU A 98 6.99 1.46 15.43
CA GLU A 98 7.08 0.67 14.19
C GLU A 98 5.73 -0.01 13.80
N SER A 99 4.61 0.71 13.90
CA SER A 99 3.29 0.17 13.54
C SER A 99 2.28 1.25 13.14
N LEU A 100 1.90 1.18 11.85
CA LEU A 100 0.63 1.57 11.25
C LEU A 100 0.33 3.04 10.88
N GLU A 101 1.06 4.07 11.31
CA GLU A 101 0.63 5.48 11.04
C GLU A 101 1.62 6.40 10.31
N PHE A 102 2.60 5.87 9.56
CA PHE A 102 3.57 6.73 8.86
C PHE A 102 3.52 6.64 7.34
N ALA A 103 2.82 7.59 6.72
CA ALA A 103 3.11 7.96 5.34
C ALA A 103 4.41 8.78 5.31
N PHE A 104 5.54 8.11 5.20
CA PHE A 104 6.81 8.75 4.84
C PHE A 104 7.18 8.37 3.40
N TYR A 105 8.05 9.17 2.78
CA TYR A 105 8.63 8.84 1.49
C TYR A 105 9.85 7.93 1.62
N GLY A 106 9.58 6.67 1.95
CA GLY A 106 10.56 5.59 2.00
C GLY A 106 10.67 4.80 0.70
N PRO A 107 11.59 3.81 0.63
CA PRO A 107 11.60 2.86 -0.47
C PRO A 107 10.27 2.09 -0.48
N MET A 108 9.63 1.95 -1.64
CA MET A 108 8.36 1.20 -1.79
C MET A 108 8.44 -0.21 -1.20
N ALA A 109 9.63 -0.81 -1.23
CA ALA A 109 9.92 -2.11 -0.68
C ALA A 109 9.68 -2.22 0.84
N PHE A 110 9.69 -1.10 1.59
CA PHE A 110 9.44 -1.10 3.03
C PHE A 110 7.98 -1.46 3.34
N ASP A 111 7.01 -0.76 2.75
CA ASP A 111 5.58 -1.02 2.96
C ASP A 111 5.18 -2.41 2.46
N VAL A 112 5.70 -2.80 1.28
CA VAL A 112 5.52 -4.15 0.73
C VAL A 112 6.09 -5.20 1.68
N GLY A 113 7.33 -5.00 2.15
CA GLY A 113 8.02 -5.91 3.05
C GLY A 113 7.31 -6.07 4.39
N MET A 114 6.87 -4.97 5.01
CA MET A 114 6.13 -4.99 6.28
C MET A 114 4.80 -5.74 6.15
N LEU A 115 4.04 -5.53 5.08
CA LEU A 115 2.80 -6.25 4.85
C LEU A 115 3.05 -7.75 4.69
N LEU A 116 3.98 -8.13 3.81
CA LEU A 116 4.31 -9.52 3.57
C LEU A 116 4.82 -10.19 4.85
N ALA A 117 5.65 -9.50 5.64
CA ALA A 117 6.09 -9.98 6.94
C ALA A 117 4.91 -10.25 7.88
N ASN A 118 3.88 -9.39 7.91
CA ASN A 118 2.67 -9.62 8.69
C ASN A 118 1.89 -10.86 8.22
N PHE A 119 1.81 -11.12 6.91
CA PHE A 119 1.22 -12.37 6.40
C PHE A 119 2.05 -13.60 6.79
N TRP A 120 3.38 -13.52 6.72
CA TRP A 120 4.26 -14.60 7.18
C TRP A 120 4.13 -14.85 8.68
N MET A 121 4.13 -13.80 9.51
CA MET A 121 3.92 -13.92 10.95
C MET A 121 2.57 -14.56 11.26
N SER A 122 1.50 -14.12 10.61
CA SER A 122 0.19 -14.71 10.79
C SER A 122 0.16 -16.18 10.32
N PHE A 123 0.88 -16.55 9.25
CA PHE A 123 1.01 -17.93 8.78
C PHE A 123 1.71 -18.82 9.83
N PHE A 124 2.85 -18.37 10.37
CA PHE A 124 3.58 -19.12 11.39
C PHE A 124 2.79 -19.23 12.71
N SER A 125 2.03 -18.20 13.07
CA SER A 125 1.19 -18.20 14.27
C SER A 125 0.06 -19.23 14.23
N GLN A 126 -0.38 -19.66 13.03
CA GLN A 126 -1.49 -20.63 12.90
C GLN A 126 -1.22 -21.94 13.64
N ARG A 127 0.03 -22.39 13.76
CA ARG A 127 0.38 -23.58 14.55
C ARG A 127 0.01 -23.44 16.03
N GLY A 128 0.18 -22.24 16.59
CA GLY A 128 -0.19 -21.96 17.97
C GLY A 128 -1.71 -21.90 18.21
N HIS A 129 -2.51 -21.83 17.14
CA HIS A 129 -3.98 -21.79 17.18
C HIS A 129 -4.63 -23.12 16.75
N GLU A 130 -3.88 -24.22 16.69
CA GLU A 130 -4.39 -25.54 16.30
C GLU A 130 -5.27 -26.20 17.38
N GLU A 131 -5.20 -25.74 18.63
CA GLU A 131 -6.11 -26.17 19.72
C GLU A 131 -7.59 -25.84 19.42
N GLU A 132 -7.83 -24.82 18.58
CA GLU A 132 -9.17 -24.40 18.14
C GLU A 132 -9.65 -25.12 16.87
N GLY A 133 -8.88 -26.08 16.37
CA GLY A 133 -9.19 -26.88 15.18
C GLY A 133 -8.07 -26.90 14.14
N LYS A 134 -8.24 -27.73 13.10
CA LYS A 134 -7.22 -27.89 12.04
C LYS A 134 -7.02 -26.57 11.28
N ARG A 135 -5.78 -26.09 11.22
CA ARG A 135 -5.41 -24.84 10.52
C ARG A 135 -4.75 -25.06 9.15
N ASP A 136 -4.73 -26.29 8.63
CA ASP A 136 -4.12 -26.62 7.33
C ASP A 136 -4.70 -25.78 6.18
N ALA A 137 -6.03 -25.67 6.12
CA ALA A 137 -6.72 -24.87 5.11
C ALA A 137 -6.43 -23.38 5.26
N MET A 138 -6.33 -22.88 6.49
CA MET A 138 -5.98 -21.49 6.76
C MET A 138 -4.55 -21.18 6.33
N ARG A 139 -3.59 -22.08 6.60
CA ARG A 139 -2.21 -21.94 6.14
C ARG A 139 -2.11 -21.93 4.61
N ALA A 140 -2.83 -22.82 3.92
CA ALA A 140 -2.90 -22.83 2.47
C ALA A 140 -3.50 -21.51 1.92
N TYR A 141 -4.59 -21.04 2.54
CA TYR A 141 -5.20 -19.75 2.24
C TYR A 141 -4.20 -18.59 2.40
N MET A 142 -3.45 -18.54 3.50
CA MET A 142 -2.48 -17.47 3.77
C MET A 142 -1.31 -17.45 2.77
N LEU A 143 -0.85 -18.61 2.31
CA LEU A 143 0.12 -18.70 1.21
C LEU A 143 -0.48 -18.19 -0.09
N GLY A 144 -1.74 -18.56 -0.38
CA GLY A 144 -2.49 -18.06 -1.53
C GLY A 144 -2.61 -16.53 -1.51
N VAL A 145 -3.01 -15.96 -0.37
CA VAL A 145 -3.11 -14.50 -0.18
C VAL A 145 -1.78 -13.81 -0.44
N THR A 146 -0.68 -14.35 0.10
CA THR A 146 0.67 -13.79 -0.12
C THR A 146 1.03 -13.75 -1.60
N VAL A 147 0.84 -14.87 -2.32
CA VAL A 147 1.17 -14.98 -3.74
C VAL A 147 0.26 -14.08 -4.60
N GLU A 148 -1.04 -14.12 -4.33
CA GLU A 148 -2.02 -13.34 -5.08
C GLU A 148 -1.85 -11.84 -4.85
N THR A 149 -1.58 -11.39 -3.62
CA THR A 149 -1.32 -9.98 -3.31
C THR A 149 -0.16 -9.45 -4.14
N TRP A 150 0.95 -10.19 -4.18
CA TRP A 150 2.11 -9.83 -4.98
C TRP A 150 1.80 -9.83 -6.48
N SER A 151 1.05 -10.83 -6.97
CA SER A 151 0.66 -10.91 -8.38
C SER A 151 -0.21 -9.73 -8.80
N VAL A 152 -1.19 -9.35 -7.96
CA VAL A 152 -2.09 -8.22 -8.22
C VAL A 152 -1.32 -6.90 -8.15
N PHE A 153 -0.45 -6.75 -7.14
CA PHE A 153 0.43 -5.59 -7.02
C PHE A 153 1.27 -5.41 -8.28
N ARG A 154 1.98 -6.45 -8.73
CA ARG A 154 2.81 -6.39 -9.93
C ARG A 154 1.98 -6.07 -11.17
N ALA A 155 0.86 -6.75 -11.36
CA ALA A 155 0.01 -6.54 -12.53
C ALA A 155 -0.49 -5.09 -12.62
N GLU A 156 -1.02 -4.55 -11.52
CA GLU A 156 -1.52 -3.17 -11.47
C GLU A 156 -0.37 -2.16 -11.58
N PHE A 157 0.74 -2.36 -10.88
CA PHE A 157 1.89 -1.45 -10.97
C PHE A 157 2.46 -1.39 -12.39
N SER A 158 2.62 -2.53 -13.06
CA SER A 158 3.04 -2.60 -14.46
C SER A 158 2.01 -2.00 -15.42
N HIS A 159 0.71 -2.08 -15.11
CA HIS A 159 -0.33 -1.39 -15.87
C HIS A 159 -0.20 0.13 -15.75
N LEU A 160 -0.04 0.65 -14.53
CA LEU A 160 0.16 2.07 -14.25
C LEU A 160 1.46 2.60 -14.87
N TRP A 161 2.54 1.82 -14.86
CA TRP A 161 3.78 2.15 -15.57
C TRP A 161 3.56 2.45 -17.05
N ARG A 162 2.75 1.63 -17.74
CA ARG A 162 2.50 1.78 -19.17
C ARG A 162 1.51 2.91 -19.48
N THR A 163 0.58 3.17 -18.58
CA THR A 163 -0.54 4.09 -18.84
C THR A 163 -0.33 5.48 -18.24
N GLU A 164 0.19 5.57 -17.02
CA GLU A 164 0.20 6.76 -16.17
C GLU A 164 1.62 7.28 -15.83
N ARG A 165 2.69 6.74 -16.42
CA ARG A 165 4.06 7.24 -16.21
C ARG A 165 4.25 8.64 -16.79
N SER A 166 4.09 9.65 -15.93
CA SER A 166 4.19 11.09 -16.24
C SER A 166 5.16 11.84 -15.32
N GLY A 167 5.83 11.13 -14.41
CA GLY A 167 6.69 11.73 -13.40
C GLY A 167 8.06 12.17 -13.93
N MET A 168 8.94 12.54 -13.00
CA MET A 168 10.28 13.03 -13.34
C MET A 168 11.27 11.91 -13.70
N LEU A 169 11.05 10.69 -13.21
CA LEU A 169 11.87 9.52 -13.54
C LEU A 169 11.24 8.76 -14.69
N TYR A 170 12.09 8.25 -15.58
CA TYR A 170 11.69 7.46 -16.74
C TYR A 170 10.58 8.16 -17.55
N GLN A 171 10.86 9.33 -18.12
CA GLN A 171 9.85 10.06 -18.91
C GLN A 171 9.55 9.35 -20.24
N LYS A 172 8.29 9.43 -20.71
CA LYS A 172 7.88 8.91 -22.03
C LYS A 172 8.70 9.51 -23.18
N SER A 173 9.15 10.75 -23.02
CA SER A 173 10.03 11.47 -23.95
C SER A 173 11.37 10.77 -24.20
N LEU A 174 11.83 9.94 -23.25
CA LEU A 174 13.08 9.19 -23.34
C LEU A 174 12.90 7.81 -23.99
N PHE A 175 11.68 7.27 -24.02
CA PHE A 175 11.41 5.91 -24.49
C PHE A 175 10.35 5.91 -25.60
N GLU A 176 9.06 5.90 -25.25
CA GLU A 176 7.96 5.73 -26.21
C GLU A 176 7.94 6.80 -27.30
N ASP A 177 8.22 8.06 -26.96
CA ASP A 177 8.25 9.16 -27.94
C ASP A 177 9.43 9.04 -28.90
N GLN A 178 10.48 8.30 -28.52
CA GLN A 178 11.59 7.93 -29.39
C GLN A 178 11.35 6.60 -30.13
N GLY A 179 10.19 5.97 -29.93
CA GLY A 179 9.85 4.66 -30.48
C GLY A 179 10.47 3.47 -29.73
N ASP A 180 11.12 3.68 -28.59
CA ASP A 180 11.82 2.63 -27.83
C ASP A 180 10.91 1.98 -26.76
N LYS A 181 9.97 1.18 -27.23
CA LYS A 181 9.09 0.39 -26.34
C LYS A 181 9.85 -0.71 -25.59
N LEU A 182 10.94 -1.24 -26.15
CA LEU A 182 11.73 -2.30 -25.53
C LEU A 182 12.48 -1.76 -24.31
N GLY A 183 13.08 -0.58 -24.42
CA GLY A 183 13.74 0.10 -23.30
C GLY A 183 12.76 0.42 -22.16
N ALA A 184 11.51 0.77 -22.47
CA ALA A 184 10.48 0.99 -21.45
C ALA A 184 10.11 -0.28 -20.67
N GLU A 185 10.08 -1.45 -21.32
CA GLU A 185 9.83 -2.73 -20.66
C GLU A 185 11.05 -3.22 -19.88
N GLN A 186 12.26 -3.06 -20.42
CA GLN A 186 13.49 -3.38 -19.69
C GLN A 186 13.64 -2.52 -18.43
N ALA A 187 13.30 -1.24 -18.50
CA ALA A 187 13.31 -0.35 -17.34
C ALA A 187 12.34 -0.82 -16.26
N LEU A 188 11.15 -1.33 -16.62
CA LEU A 188 10.18 -1.88 -15.68
C LEU A 188 10.71 -3.13 -14.96
N ASP A 189 11.48 -3.99 -15.64
CA ASP A 189 12.08 -5.18 -15.01
C ASP A 189 13.20 -4.85 -14.01
N HIS A 190 13.68 -3.60 -14.00
CA HIS A 190 14.73 -3.09 -13.12
C HIS A 190 14.23 -2.15 -12.02
N VAL A 191 12.90 -1.97 -11.91
CA VAL A 191 12.21 -1.18 -10.88
C VAL A 191 11.62 -2.10 -9.82
#